data_AF-A0A915K4J4-F1
#
_entry.id   AF-A0A915K4J4-F1
#
_cell.length_a   1.000
_cell.length_b   1.000
_cell.length_c   1.000
_cell.angle_alpha   90.00
_cell.angle_beta   90.00
_cell.angle_gamma   90.00
#
_symmetry.space_group_name_H-M   'P 1'
#
loop_
_entity.id
_entity.type
_entity.pdbx_description
1 polymer ?
#
loop_
_entity_poly.entity_id
_entity_poly.type
_entity_poly.pdbx_seq_one_letter_code
_entity_poly.pdbx_strand_id
1 'polypeptide(L)'
;MTATDLGVVSSQAALKAANLTPENVDTVIFGNVIQSSKDAAYLSRHVGLRIGLPQHVPALTVNRLCGSGFQAIISAAHEILTGDAHIALAGGAESMSQAPFAVRNIRFGTQLGGNYEFEDTLWQGLTDQLIKTPMGITAENLGAKYNVTRAECDEFSLKSQTRWRLGWCV
;
A
#
# COMPACT_ATOMS: atom_id res chain seq x y z
N MET A 1 -8.31 7.51 9.66
CA MET A 1 -6.85 7.35 9.74
C MET A 1 -6.30 7.35 8.33
N THR A 2 -5.33 8.21 8.05
CA THR A 2 -4.60 8.18 6.77
C THR A 2 -3.74 6.93 6.67
N ALA A 3 -3.20 6.62 5.49
CA ALA A 3 -2.21 5.56 5.35
C ALA A 3 -0.98 5.81 6.26
N THR A 4 -0.57 7.07 6.42
CA THR A 4 0.47 7.48 7.39
C THR A 4 0.10 7.09 8.82
N ASP A 5 -1.12 7.37 9.29
CA ASP A 5 -1.54 7.02 10.65
C ASP A 5 -1.49 5.51 10.90
N LEU A 6 -1.92 4.70 9.91
CA LEU A 6 -1.86 3.24 10.00
C LEU A 6 -0.40 2.74 10.03
N GLY A 7 0.48 3.38 9.26
CA GLY A 7 1.93 3.14 9.29
C GLY A 7 2.57 3.47 10.63
N VAL A 8 2.16 4.56 11.29
CA VAL A 8 2.64 4.93 12.64
C VAL A 8 2.27 3.85 13.66
N VAL A 9 1.00 3.46 13.70
CA VAL A 9 0.52 2.47 14.68
C VAL A 9 1.22 1.12 14.52
N SER A 10 1.32 0.62 13.28
CA SER A 10 1.99 -0.64 12.99
C SER A 10 3.49 -0.60 13.32
N SER A 11 4.17 0.51 13.03
CA SER A 11 5.60 0.67 13.33
C SER A 11 5.90 0.74 14.82
N GLN A 12 5.08 1.45 15.60
CA GLN A 12 5.21 1.49 17.05
C GLN A 12 5.03 0.10 17.67
N ALA A 13 4.03 -0.66 17.19
CA ALA A 13 3.82 -2.03 17.63
C ALA A 13 5.00 -2.94 17.27
N ALA A 14 5.56 -2.82 16.07
CA ALA A 14 6.70 -3.60 15.61
C ALA A 14 7.97 -3.32 16.44
N LEU A 15 8.31 -2.05 16.66
CA LEU A 15 9.47 -1.68 17.49
C LEU A 15 9.33 -2.19 18.92
N LYS A 16 8.14 -2.03 19.52
CA LYS A 16 7.84 -2.55 20.85
C LYS A 16 7.99 -4.08 20.92
N ALA A 17 7.45 -4.81 19.93
CA ALA A 17 7.55 -6.25 19.88
C ALA A 17 8.99 -6.75 19.69
N ALA A 18 9.82 -6.00 18.97
CA ALA A 18 11.23 -6.29 18.76
C ALA A 18 12.15 -5.82 19.90
N ASN A 19 11.60 -5.14 20.92
CA ASN A 19 12.38 -4.48 21.98
C ASN A 19 13.47 -3.53 21.43
N LEU A 20 13.12 -2.78 20.38
CA LEU A 20 13.97 -1.77 19.76
C LEU A 20 13.44 -0.37 20.04
N THR A 21 14.34 0.60 20.10
CA THR A 21 13.99 2.02 20.16
C THR A 21 14.12 2.66 18.77
N PRO A 22 13.46 3.81 18.53
CA PRO A 22 13.58 4.55 17.27
C PRO A 22 15.02 4.83 16.83
N GLU A 23 15.93 5.04 17.78
CA GLU A 23 17.34 5.34 17.55
C GLU A 23 18.12 4.15 16.98
N ASN A 24 17.57 2.94 17.06
CA ASN A 24 18.20 1.76 16.47
C ASN A 24 17.97 1.67 14.95
N VAL A 25 17.04 2.42 14.37
CA VAL A 25 16.64 2.28 12.96
C VAL A 25 17.48 3.20 12.07
N ASP A 26 18.13 2.61 11.07
CA ASP A 26 19.00 3.34 10.13
C ASP A 26 18.25 3.83 8.88
N THR A 27 17.10 3.23 8.56
CA THR A 27 16.32 3.52 7.35
C THR A 27 14.85 3.11 7.51
N VAL A 28 13.94 3.84 6.86
CA VAL A 28 12.50 3.52 6.84
C VAL A 28 12.02 3.35 5.42
N ILE A 29 11.38 2.22 5.12
CA ILE A 29 10.86 1.93 3.79
C ILE A 29 9.40 1.51 3.89
N PHE A 30 8.51 2.23 3.23
CA PHE A 30 7.08 1.92 3.22
C PHE A 30 6.53 1.69 1.82
N GLY A 31 5.79 0.60 1.66
CA GLY A 31 4.95 0.37 0.49
C GLY A 31 3.65 1.16 0.58
N ASN A 32 3.33 1.97 -0.44
CA ASN A 32 2.02 2.61 -0.61
C ASN A 32 1.68 2.76 -2.09
N VAL A 33 0.45 2.45 -2.49
CA VAL A 33 0.02 2.43 -3.89
C VAL A 33 -0.76 3.68 -4.23
N ILE A 34 -1.84 3.95 -3.50
CA ILE A 34 -2.74 5.07 -3.79
C ILE A 34 -2.46 6.20 -2.81
N GLN A 35 -2.10 7.37 -3.35
CA GLN A 35 -1.91 8.59 -2.55
C GLN A 35 -3.28 9.14 -2.09
N SER A 36 -3.74 8.65 -0.94
CA SER A 36 -5.11 8.88 -0.45
C SER A 36 -5.23 10.00 0.58
N SER A 37 -4.19 10.79 0.82
CA SER A 37 -4.19 11.88 1.81
C SER A 37 -3.28 13.04 1.39
N LYS A 38 -3.50 14.20 2.00
CA LYS A 38 -2.73 15.43 1.68
C LYS A 38 -1.23 15.29 1.97
N ASP A 39 -0.88 14.42 2.91
CA ASP A 39 0.49 14.13 3.35
C ASP A 39 1.10 12.88 2.70
N ALA A 40 0.39 12.22 1.77
CA ALA A 40 0.79 10.92 1.23
C ALA A 40 2.18 10.92 0.56
N ALA A 41 2.59 12.03 -0.03
CA ALA A 41 3.93 12.19 -0.61
C ALA A 41 5.06 12.02 0.43
N TYR A 42 4.76 12.24 1.72
CA TYR A 42 5.70 12.19 2.83
C TYR A 42 5.46 10.98 3.75
N LEU A 43 4.67 9.99 3.34
CA LEU A 43 4.20 8.89 4.19
C LEU A 43 5.32 8.24 5.02
N SER A 44 6.34 7.67 4.37
CA SER A 44 7.45 6.98 5.05
C SER A 44 8.20 7.90 6.02
N ARG A 45 8.47 9.13 5.59
CA ARG A 45 9.16 10.14 6.41
C ARG A 45 8.34 10.55 7.63
N HIS A 46 7.05 10.79 7.45
CA HIS A 46 6.14 11.13 8.54
C HIS A 46 5.94 9.97 9.50
N VAL A 47 5.89 8.72 9.03
CA VAL A 47 5.89 7.55 9.89
C VAL A 47 7.14 7.56 10.77
N GLY A 48 8.34 7.65 10.18
CA GLY A 48 9.60 7.66 10.93
C GLY A 48 9.65 8.76 11.99
N LEU A 49 9.35 10.01 11.61
CA LEU A 49 9.39 11.13 12.54
C LEU A 49 8.34 11.02 13.67
N ARG A 50 7.14 10.53 13.37
CA ARG A 50 6.06 10.42 14.37
C ARG A 50 6.27 9.28 15.37
N ILE A 51 7.08 8.28 15.02
CA ILE A 51 7.50 7.24 15.97
C ILE A 51 8.80 7.58 16.71
N GLY A 52 9.40 8.74 16.43
CA GLY A 52 10.55 9.27 17.16
C GLY A 52 11.91 9.01 16.50
N LEU A 53 11.98 8.62 15.22
CA LEU A 53 13.27 8.44 14.57
C LEU A 53 14.05 9.76 14.50
N PRO A 54 15.39 9.70 14.61
CA PRO A 54 16.25 10.85 14.37
C PRO A 54 16.03 11.45 12.97
N GLN A 55 16.11 12.78 12.86
CA GLN A 55 15.86 13.47 11.59
C GLN A 55 16.83 13.07 10.47
N HIS A 56 18.05 12.62 10.77
CA HIS A 56 19.02 12.21 9.76
C HIS A 56 18.69 10.87 9.11
N VAL A 57 17.81 10.05 9.71
CA VAL A 57 17.43 8.74 9.16
C VAL A 57 16.64 8.92 7.86
N PRO A 58 17.10 8.37 6.73
CA PRO A 58 16.40 8.45 5.46
C PRO A 58 15.07 7.69 5.50
N ALA A 59 14.16 8.06 4.59
CA ALA A 59 12.88 7.41 4.44
C ALA A 59 12.49 7.31 2.95
N LEU A 60 11.97 6.16 2.55
CA LEU A 60 11.60 5.85 1.18
C LEU A 60 10.18 5.31 1.11
N THR A 61 9.36 5.86 0.22
CA THR A 61 8.06 5.28 -0.14
C THR A 61 8.19 4.58 -1.49
N VAL A 62 7.87 3.29 -1.56
CA VAL A 62 7.94 2.47 -2.78
C VAL A 62 6.55 2.07 -3.26
N ASN A 63 6.39 1.92 -4.57
CA ASN A 63 5.15 1.43 -5.19
C ASN A 63 5.48 0.31 -6.19
N ARG A 64 5.06 -0.91 -5.83
CA ARG A 64 4.97 -2.10 -6.69
C ARG A 64 3.56 -2.69 -6.62
N LEU A 65 2.55 -1.82 -6.68
CA LEU A 65 1.13 -2.15 -6.56
C LEU A 65 0.85 -3.10 -5.37
N CYS A 66 0.11 -4.18 -5.58
CA CYS A 66 -0.25 -5.16 -4.54
C CYS A 66 0.98 -5.78 -3.83
N GLY A 67 2.16 -5.73 -4.46
CA GLY A 67 3.42 -6.23 -3.90
C GLY A 67 4.22 -5.20 -3.11
N SER A 68 3.72 -3.97 -2.90
CA SER A 68 4.51 -2.86 -2.32
C SER A 68 5.04 -3.14 -0.92
N GLY A 69 4.27 -3.83 -0.07
CA GLY A 69 4.75 -4.23 1.27
C GLY A 69 5.93 -5.20 1.20
N PHE A 70 5.87 -6.19 0.30
CA PHE A 70 7.01 -7.08 0.04
C PHE A 70 8.19 -6.35 -0.59
N GLN A 71 7.94 -5.39 -1.49
CA GLN A 71 9.00 -4.58 -2.07
C GLN A 71 9.73 -3.75 -1.02
N ALA A 72 9.03 -3.21 -0.02
CA ALA A 72 9.68 -2.49 1.08
C ALA A 72 10.66 -3.39 1.84
N ILE A 73 10.27 -4.64 2.11
CA ILE A 73 11.14 -5.65 2.74
C ILE A 73 12.34 -5.98 1.84
N ILE A 74 12.13 -6.16 0.53
CA ILE A 74 13.21 -6.43 -0.42
C ILE A 74 14.22 -5.27 -0.44
N SER A 75 13.74 -4.03 -0.50
CA SER A 75 14.61 -2.85 -0.49
C SER A 75 15.40 -2.76 0.83
N ALA A 76 14.75 -3.02 1.97
CA ALA A 76 15.42 -3.02 3.27
C ALA A 76 16.49 -4.12 3.37
N ALA A 77 16.20 -5.31 2.86
CA ALA A 77 17.17 -6.39 2.79
C ALA A 77 18.37 -6.03 1.90
N HIS A 78 18.16 -5.34 0.78
CA HIS A 78 19.26 -4.85 -0.05
C HIS A 78 20.12 -3.80 0.67
N GLU A 79 19.51 -2.84 1.37
CA GLU A 79 20.26 -1.85 2.17
C GLU A 79 21.09 -2.54 3.27
N ILE A 80 20.56 -3.60 3.90
CA ILE A 80 21.32 -4.41 4.87
C ILE A 80 22.47 -5.19 4.21
N LEU A 81 22.21 -5.86 3.08
CA LEU A 81 23.20 -6.67 2.38
C LEU A 81 24.34 -5.85 1.78
N THR A 82 24.06 -4.60 1.40
CA THR A 82 25.06 -3.66 0.85
C THR A 82 25.82 -2.90 1.93
N GLY A 83 25.35 -2.95 3.19
CA GLY A 83 25.98 -2.28 4.32
C GLY A 83 25.54 -0.83 4.51
N ASP A 84 24.52 -0.37 3.77
CA ASP A 84 23.94 0.97 3.90
C ASP A 84 23.06 1.11 5.16
N ALA A 85 22.56 -0.01 5.70
CA ALA A 85 21.80 -0.08 6.95
C ALA A 85 22.15 -1.33 7.76
N HIS A 86 22.01 -1.30 9.08
CA HIS A 86 22.07 -2.48 9.95
C HIS A 86 20.68 -2.90 10.42
N ILE A 87 19.81 -1.93 10.70
CA ILE A 87 18.42 -2.14 11.12
C ILE A 87 17.52 -1.27 10.25
N ALA A 88 16.57 -1.90 9.57
CA ALA A 88 15.63 -1.25 8.67
C ALA A 88 14.18 -1.45 9.14
N LEU A 89 13.39 -0.39 9.14
CA LEU A 89 11.95 -0.47 9.34
C LEU A 89 11.26 -0.59 7.98
N ALA A 90 10.82 -1.80 7.63
CA ALA A 90 10.07 -2.07 6.41
C ALA A 90 8.58 -2.26 6.72
N GLY A 91 7.70 -1.53 6.02
CA GLY A 91 6.25 -1.60 6.23
C GLY A 91 5.44 -1.44 4.95
N GLY A 92 4.12 -1.56 5.08
CA GLY A 92 3.17 -1.27 4.02
C GLY A 92 1.90 -0.69 4.62
N ALA A 93 1.37 0.38 4.01
CA ALA A 93 0.15 1.02 4.48
C ALA A 93 -0.68 1.52 3.30
N GLU A 94 -1.99 1.35 3.40
CA GLU A 94 -2.95 1.78 2.39
C GLU A 94 -4.24 2.25 3.07
N SER A 95 -4.88 3.28 2.53
CA SER A 95 -6.19 3.74 3.00
C SER A 95 -7.12 3.98 1.82
N MET A 96 -7.63 2.88 1.27
CA MET A 96 -8.52 2.90 0.10
C MET A 96 -9.81 3.69 0.38
N SER A 97 -10.29 3.70 1.63
CA SER A 97 -11.45 4.50 2.05
C SER A 97 -11.24 6.01 1.93
N GLN A 98 -10.00 6.49 1.83
CA GLN A 98 -9.67 7.91 1.64
C GLN A 98 -9.27 8.24 0.20
N ALA A 99 -9.30 7.29 -0.73
CA ALA A 99 -8.94 7.55 -2.12
C ALA A 99 -9.80 8.73 -2.65
N PRO A 100 -9.16 9.81 -3.14
CA PRO A 100 -9.89 11.01 -3.50
C PRO A 100 -10.64 10.83 -4.83
N PHE A 101 -11.62 11.70 -5.06
CA PHE A 101 -12.01 12.03 -6.42
C PHE A 101 -10.99 13.02 -7.01
N ALA A 102 -10.64 12.86 -8.28
CA ALA A 102 -9.76 13.77 -9.01
C ALA A 102 -10.50 14.42 -10.18
N VAL A 103 -10.24 15.71 -10.40
CA VAL A 103 -10.68 16.42 -11.60
C VAL A 103 -9.44 16.82 -12.38
N ARG A 104 -9.34 16.33 -13.62
CA ARG A 104 -8.19 16.59 -14.49
C ARG A 104 -8.48 17.71 -15.49
N ASN A 105 -7.43 18.24 -16.10
CA ASN A 105 -7.50 19.16 -17.24
C ASN A 105 -8.16 20.53 -16.99
N ILE A 106 -8.27 20.97 -15.72
CA ILE A 106 -8.85 22.27 -15.37
C ILE A 106 -7.83 23.31 -14.86
N ARG A 107 -6.55 22.93 -14.74
CA ARG A 107 -5.52 23.80 -14.11
C ARG A 107 -5.26 25.09 -14.89
N PHE A 108 -5.39 25.07 -16.21
CA PHE A 108 -4.95 26.15 -17.10
C PHE A 108 -6.11 26.75 -17.91
N GLY A 109 -7.32 26.70 -17.36
CA GLY A 109 -8.56 27.12 -18.03
C GLY A 109 -9.38 25.94 -18.54
N THR A 110 -10.63 26.25 -18.91
CA THR A 110 -11.62 25.27 -19.37
C THR A 110 -12.29 25.76 -20.65
N GLN A 111 -12.66 24.83 -21.53
CA GLN A 111 -13.50 25.10 -22.68
C GLN A 111 -14.98 25.06 -22.28
N LEU A 112 -15.76 26.05 -22.76
CA LEU A 112 -17.22 26.06 -22.62
C LEU A 112 -17.81 24.77 -23.24
N GLY A 113 -18.62 24.05 -22.47
CA GLY A 113 -19.20 22.77 -22.87
C GLY A 113 -18.25 21.57 -22.76
N GLY A 114 -17.04 21.74 -22.20
CA GLY A 114 -16.14 20.62 -21.92
C GLY A 114 -16.70 19.66 -20.86
N ASN A 115 -16.46 18.37 -21.04
CA ASN A 115 -16.79 17.35 -20.05
C ASN A 115 -15.60 17.19 -19.08
N TYR A 116 -15.82 17.48 -17.79
CA TYR A 116 -14.82 17.31 -16.73
C TYR A 116 -15.37 16.36 -15.69
N GLU A 117 -14.76 15.18 -15.61
CA GLU A 117 -15.24 14.11 -14.76
C GLU A 117 -14.66 14.23 -13.35
N PHE A 118 -15.50 13.92 -12.35
CA PHE A 118 -15.03 13.59 -11.01
C PHE A 118 -14.61 12.12 -11.01
N GLU A 119 -13.34 11.88 -11.31
CA GLU A 119 -12.78 10.54 -11.42
C GLU A 119 -12.56 9.94 -10.03
N ASP A 120 -13.14 8.76 -9.78
CA ASP A 120 -12.79 7.96 -8.60
C ASP A 120 -11.37 7.37 -8.78
N THR A 121 -10.40 7.87 -8.03
CA THR A 121 -9.00 7.43 -8.19
C THR A 121 -8.77 5.98 -7.78
N LEU A 122 -9.59 5.44 -6.88
CA LEU A 122 -9.54 4.03 -6.51
C LEU A 122 -10.01 3.18 -7.69
N TRP A 123 -11.17 3.51 -8.27
CA TRP A 123 -11.70 2.77 -9.40
C TRP A 123 -10.76 2.79 -10.61
N GLN A 124 -10.17 3.96 -10.91
CA GLN A 124 -9.17 4.10 -11.97
C GLN A 124 -7.92 3.25 -11.70
N GLY A 125 -7.49 3.13 -10.45
CA GLY A 125 -6.35 2.31 -10.04
C GLY A 125 -6.59 0.79 -10.17
N LEU A 126 -7.84 0.34 -10.33
CA LEU A 126 -8.22 -1.08 -10.46
C LEU A 126 -8.39 -1.53 -11.91
N THR A 127 -8.11 -0.66 -12.88
CA THR A 127 -8.12 -0.98 -14.31
C THR A 127 -6.75 -0.73 -14.91
N ASP A 128 -6.14 -1.77 -15.49
CA ASP A 128 -4.93 -1.58 -16.28
C ASP A 128 -5.33 -0.96 -17.62
N GLN A 129 -4.95 0.30 -17.82
CA GLN A 129 -5.28 1.08 -19.00
C GLN A 129 -4.51 0.64 -20.26
N LEU A 130 -3.39 -0.08 -20.12
CA LEU A 130 -2.63 -0.58 -21.26
C LEU A 130 -3.40 -1.68 -22.00
N ILE A 131 -3.92 -2.64 -21.23
CA ILE A 131 -4.75 -3.73 -21.74
C ILE A 131 -6.26 -3.45 -21.62
N LYS A 132 -6.63 -2.26 -21.12
CA LYS A 132 -8.01 -1.79 -20.90
C LYS A 132 -8.88 -2.79 -20.14
N THR A 133 -8.29 -3.45 -19.14
CA THR A 133 -8.91 -4.58 -18.46
C THR A 133 -8.96 -4.35 -16.94
N PRO A 134 -10.15 -4.40 -16.32
CA PRO A 134 -10.29 -4.39 -14.86
C PRO A 134 -9.62 -5.61 -14.24
N MET A 135 -9.05 -5.46 -13.04
CA MET A 135 -8.35 -6.57 -12.38
C MET A 135 -9.23 -7.81 -12.16
N GLY A 136 -10.53 -7.64 -11.89
CA GLY A 136 -11.48 -8.75 -11.80
C GLY A 136 -11.58 -9.57 -13.09
N ILE A 137 -11.52 -8.94 -14.25
CA ILE A 137 -11.55 -9.63 -15.55
C ILE A 137 -10.25 -10.38 -15.81
N THR A 138 -9.11 -9.87 -15.34
CA THR A 138 -7.85 -10.63 -15.41
C THR A 138 -7.93 -11.94 -14.60
N ALA A 139 -8.69 -11.94 -13.49
CA ALA A 139 -8.95 -13.15 -12.72
C ALA A 139 -9.91 -14.11 -13.46
N GLU A 140 -10.96 -13.60 -14.12
CA GLU A 140 -11.84 -14.42 -14.96
C GLU A 140 -11.07 -15.11 -16.11
N ASN A 141 -10.10 -14.41 -16.71
CA ASN A 141 -9.23 -15.00 -17.74
C ASN A 141 -8.40 -16.18 -17.18
N LEU A 142 -7.92 -16.08 -15.93
CA LEU A 142 -7.26 -17.20 -15.26
C LEU A 142 -8.25 -18.33 -14.95
N GLY A 143 -9.47 -17.99 -14.52
CA GLY A 143 -10.54 -18.96 -14.27
C GLY A 143 -10.84 -19.79 -15.51
N ALA A 144 -11.04 -19.15 -16.67
CA ALA A 144 -11.22 -19.83 -17.95
C ALA A 144 -9.98 -20.65 -18.36
N LYS A 145 -8.77 -20.11 -18.21
CA LYS A 145 -7.52 -20.79 -18.59
C LYS A 145 -7.26 -22.06 -17.78
N TYR A 146 -7.60 -22.05 -16.49
CA TYR A 146 -7.34 -23.17 -15.58
C TYR A 146 -8.59 -23.97 -15.23
N ASN A 147 -9.72 -23.72 -15.92
CA ASN A 147 -11.01 -24.36 -15.70
C ASN A 147 -11.51 -24.27 -14.24
N VAL A 148 -11.25 -23.13 -13.57
CA VAL A 148 -11.75 -22.89 -12.22
C VAL A 148 -13.25 -22.61 -12.29
N THR A 149 -14.02 -23.42 -11.57
CA THR A 149 -15.47 -23.30 -11.52
C THR A 149 -15.92 -22.28 -10.48
N ARG A 150 -17.12 -21.74 -10.67
CA ARG A 150 -17.75 -20.86 -9.67
C ARG A 150 -17.88 -21.53 -8.30
N ALA A 151 -18.19 -22.84 -8.26
CA ALA A 151 -18.33 -23.59 -7.03
C ALA A 151 -17.01 -23.65 -6.24
N GLU A 152 -15.88 -23.86 -6.92
CA GLU A 152 -14.55 -23.85 -6.29
C GLU A 152 -14.17 -22.47 -5.74
N CYS A 153 -14.50 -21.39 -6.46
CA CYS A 153 -14.31 -20.02 -5.97
C CYS A 153 -15.10 -19.74 -4.69
N ASP A 154 -16.37 -20.16 -4.64
CA ASP A 154 -17.24 -19.97 -3.48
C ASP A 154 -16.77 -20.82 -2.29
N GLU A 155 -16.37 -22.07 -2.53
CA GLU A 155 -15.80 -22.96 -1.50
C GLU A 155 -14.52 -22.35 -0.90
N PHE A 156 -13.61 -21.87 -1.73
CA PHE A 156 -12.40 -21.20 -1.26
C PHE A 156 -12.72 -19.94 -0.44
N SER A 157 -13.70 -19.15 -0.87
CA SER A 157 -14.14 -17.94 -0.17
C SER A 157 -14.70 -18.26 1.21
N LEU A 158 -15.57 -19.29 1.32
CA LEU A 158 -16.10 -19.77 2.60
C LEU A 158 -14.99 -20.29 3.52
N LYS A 159 -14.05 -21.05 2.96
CA LYS A 159 -12.90 -21.60 3.68
C LYS A 159 -12.00 -20.49 4.23
N SER A 160 -11.77 -19.42 3.46
CA SER A 160 -11.02 -18.24 3.89
C SER A 160 -11.67 -17.57 5.11
N GLN A 161 -12.97 -17.27 5.03
CA GLN A 161 -13.74 -16.68 6.15
C GLN A 161 -13.75 -17.58 7.39
N THR A 162 -13.91 -18.90 7.18
CA THR A 162 -13.89 -19.88 8.28
C THR A 162 -12.54 -19.94 8.96
N ARG A 163 -11.45 -19.95 8.19
CA ARG A 163 -10.07 -19.94 8.73
C ARG A 163 -9.78 -18.65 9.48
N TRP A 164 -10.16 -17.51 8.93
CA TRP A 164 -10.01 -16.21 9.59
C TRP A 164 -10.72 -16.23 10.95
N ARG A 165 -11.99 -16.67 11.00
CA ARG A 165 -12.76 -16.76 12.25
C ARG A 165 -12.07 -17.66 13.29
N LEU A 166 -11.54 -18.81 12.87
CA LEU A 166 -10.90 -19.77 13.79
C LEU A 166 -9.54 -19.27 14.30
N GLY A 167 -8.78 -18.55 13.48
CA GLY A 167 -7.46 -18.02 13.86
C GLY A 167 -7.49 -16.96 14.96
N TRP A 168 -8.66 -16.36 15.23
CA TRP A 168 -8.87 -15.39 16.33
C TRP A 168 -9.20 -16.04 17.68
N CYS A 169 -9.41 -17.35 17.71
CA CYS A 169 -9.76 -18.09 18.93
C CYS A 169 -8.55 -18.73 19.64
N VAL A 170 -7.32 -18.33 19.28
CA VAL A 170 -6.06 -18.78 19.89
C VAL A 170 -5.27 -17.56 20.33
#